data_AF-A0AAV2IL01-F1
#
_entry.id   AF-A0AAV2IL01-F1
#
_cell.length_a   1.000
_cell.length_b   1.000
_cell.length_c   1.000
_cell.angle_alpha   90.00
_cell.angle_beta   90.00
_cell.angle_gamma   90.00
#
_symmetry.space_group_name_H-M   'P 1'
#
loop_
_entity.id
_entity.type
_entity.pdbx_description
1 polymer ?
#
loop_
_entity_poly.entity_id
_entity_poly.type
_entity_poly.pdbx_seq_one_letter_code
_entity_poly.pdbx_strand_id
1 'polypeptide(L)'
;MIEPTFEDRLSVMANGDEIVSGAVQGEDSLMHSYLSKSGDRFPIGSLIEDSLTDGFKDMVATLQSELRTSVFMSGPHDPFRTIPIRLIGYTFSVGQALSYGFDPEWSDPFFLLGIGFIGVHCVHRMSVIAQYNHDNLLAALHPTYLRDAFTAMYDTFIWEMLASFIVPSMITYGACRILDATLVLFGRFTRPLRKRGPILISLALLPLMVVPVDMVVDSFMNQCIRPHYA
;
A
#
# COMPACT_ATOMS: atom_id res chain seq x y z
N MET A 1 39.98 17.35 2.48
CA MET A 1 38.76 17.33 1.64
C MET A 1 37.95 16.15 2.16
N ILE A 2 36.88 16.40 2.92
CA ILE A 2 36.12 15.37 3.63
C ILE A 2 35.03 14.91 2.67
N GLU A 3 35.00 13.62 2.31
CA GLU A 3 33.92 13.09 1.46
C GLU A 3 32.60 13.16 2.23
N PRO A 4 31.51 13.63 1.60
CA PRO A 4 30.20 13.69 2.23
C PRO A 4 29.69 12.28 2.48
N THR A 5 29.08 12.09 3.66
CA THR A 5 28.55 10.80 4.11
C THR A 5 27.35 10.37 3.25
N PHE A 6 27.01 9.09 3.28
CA PHE A 6 25.87 8.55 2.54
C PHE A 6 24.56 9.28 2.87
N GLU A 7 24.37 9.69 4.13
CA GLU A 7 23.21 10.47 4.58
C GLU A 7 23.19 11.88 4.00
N ASP A 8 24.35 12.54 3.90
CA ASP A 8 24.46 13.88 3.31
C ASP A 8 24.03 13.88 1.83
N ARG A 9 24.36 12.82 1.08
CA ARG A 9 24.01 12.68 -0.34
C ARG A 9 22.52 12.43 -0.56
N LEU A 10 21.85 11.73 0.36
CA LEU A 10 20.39 11.52 0.34
C LEU A 10 19.61 12.81 0.62
N SER A 11 20.15 13.70 1.47
CA SER A 11 19.48 14.97 1.82
C SER A 11 19.48 16.00 0.68
N VAL A 12 20.54 16.04 -0.15
CA VAL A 12 20.66 16.98 -1.27
C VAL A 12 19.70 16.62 -2.42
N MET A 13 19.40 15.34 -2.61
CA MET A 13 18.40 14.89 -3.58
C MET A 13 16.96 15.28 -3.21
N ALA A 14 16.68 15.55 -1.93
CA ALA A 14 15.33 15.82 -1.43
C ALA A 14 14.81 17.24 -1.71
N ASN A 15 15.69 18.19 -2.08
CA ASN A 15 15.35 19.62 -2.21
C ASN A 15 15.21 20.11 -3.68
N GLY A 16 15.19 19.20 -4.67
CA GLY A 16 15.24 19.57 -6.09
C GLY A 16 13.90 19.88 -6.78
N ASP A 17 12.76 19.55 -6.17
CA ASP A 17 11.45 19.50 -6.86
C ASP A 17 10.51 20.70 -6.59
N GLU A 18 11.04 21.82 -6.09
CA GLU A 18 10.23 22.98 -5.72
C GLU A 18 9.98 23.96 -6.90
N ILE A 19 9.54 23.48 -8.07
CA ILE A 19 8.95 24.36 -9.11
C ILE A 19 7.90 23.58 -9.91
N VAL A 20 6.61 23.70 -9.53
CA VAL A 20 5.42 23.95 -10.38
C VAL A 20 4.18 23.81 -9.47
N SER A 21 3.69 24.94 -8.95
CA SER A 21 2.36 25.06 -8.37
C SER A 21 1.70 26.32 -8.92
N GLY A 22 0.55 26.17 -9.57
CA GLY A 22 -0.20 27.27 -10.15
C GLY A 22 -1.60 26.88 -10.62
N ALA A 23 -2.60 27.36 -9.85
CA ALA A 23 -4.03 27.53 -10.18
C ALA A 23 -4.86 26.23 -10.33
N VAL A 24 -6.12 26.12 -9.90
CA VAL A 24 -7.26 27.04 -10.04
C VAL A 24 -8.28 26.81 -8.90
N GLN A 25 -8.91 27.92 -8.50
CA GLN A 25 -9.88 28.07 -7.43
C GLN A 25 -11.28 28.34 -8.01
N GLY A 26 -12.31 27.73 -7.42
CA GLY A 26 -13.70 28.24 -7.36
C GLY A 26 -14.68 27.76 -8.45
N GLU A 27 -15.76 27.10 -8.05
CA GLU A 27 -17.13 27.57 -8.30
C GLU A 27 -18.16 26.77 -7.48
N ASP A 28 -18.97 27.52 -6.74
CA ASP A 28 -20.07 27.08 -5.89
C ASP A 28 -21.40 27.06 -6.68
N SER A 29 -22.21 26.04 -6.41
CA SER A 29 -23.66 26.14 -6.15
C SER A 29 -24.70 26.17 -7.29
N LEU A 30 -25.84 25.57 -6.93
CA LEU A 30 -27.21 25.62 -7.48
C LEU A 30 -27.61 24.67 -8.62
N MET A 31 -28.21 23.53 -8.24
CA MET A 31 -29.49 23.11 -8.84
C MET A 31 -30.31 22.29 -7.83
N HIS A 32 -31.37 22.92 -7.35
CA HIS A 32 -32.35 22.42 -6.41
C HIS A 32 -33.33 21.47 -7.10
N SER A 33 -33.71 20.40 -6.37
CA SER A 33 -35.02 19.76 -6.29
C SER A 33 -35.78 19.34 -7.56
N TYR A 34 -36.23 18.08 -7.62
CA TYR A 34 -37.65 17.68 -7.73
C TYR A 34 -37.75 16.14 -7.78
N LEU A 35 -38.92 15.61 -7.37
CA LEU A 35 -39.35 14.19 -7.25
C LEU A 35 -39.20 13.63 -5.81
N SER A 36 -40.16 13.87 -4.91
CA SER A 36 -41.56 13.39 -4.84
C SER A 36 -41.73 12.03 -4.15
N LYS A 37 -42.21 12.13 -2.90
CA LYS A 37 -42.99 11.20 -2.05
C LYS A 37 -43.54 9.92 -2.67
N SER A 38 -43.42 8.80 -1.93
CA SER A 38 -44.56 7.95 -1.50
C SER A 38 -44.09 6.59 -0.94
N GLY A 39 -44.48 6.24 0.30
CA GLY A 39 -44.74 4.84 0.69
C GLY A 39 -44.08 4.34 1.96
N ASP A 40 -44.75 4.53 3.10
CA ASP A 40 -44.41 3.98 4.41
C ASP A 40 -44.31 2.44 4.40
N ARG A 41 -43.11 1.94 4.72
CA ARG A 41 -42.90 0.68 5.46
C ARG A 41 -41.68 0.89 6.38
N PHE A 42 -41.88 0.72 7.69
CA PHE A 42 -40.84 0.82 8.71
C PHE A 42 -39.56 0.06 8.31
N PRO A 43 -38.41 0.72 8.09
CA PRO A 43 -37.25 0.05 7.55
C PRO A 43 -36.12 0.04 8.58
N ILE A 44 -36.21 -0.85 9.57
CA ILE A 44 -35.06 -1.08 10.46
C ILE A 44 -33.90 -1.71 9.66
N GLY A 45 -34.22 -2.41 8.55
CA GLY A 45 -33.23 -2.94 7.61
C GLY A 45 -32.52 -1.87 6.77
N SER A 46 -33.26 -0.91 6.19
CA SER A 46 -32.64 0.13 5.36
C SER A 46 -31.87 1.15 6.20
N LEU A 47 -32.32 1.48 7.42
CA LEU A 47 -31.57 2.37 8.30
C LEU A 47 -30.21 1.80 8.71
N ILE A 48 -30.10 0.47 8.82
CA ILE A 48 -28.82 -0.20 9.08
C ILE A 48 -27.99 -0.24 7.79
N GLU A 49 -28.58 -0.61 6.63
CA GLU A 49 -27.85 -0.61 5.35
C GLU A 49 -27.36 0.78 4.93
N ASP A 50 -28.19 1.82 5.10
CA ASP A 50 -27.90 3.22 4.77
C ASP A 50 -26.84 3.76 5.75
N SER A 51 -26.94 3.48 7.05
CA SER A 51 -25.92 3.89 8.02
C SER A 51 -24.59 3.12 7.87
N LEU A 52 -24.63 1.85 7.44
CA LEU A 52 -23.42 1.08 7.14
C LEU A 52 -22.77 1.55 5.83
N THR A 53 -23.57 1.88 4.82
CA THR A 53 -23.07 2.38 3.54
C THR A 53 -22.56 3.81 3.65
N ASP A 54 -23.21 4.68 4.42
CA ASP A 54 -22.74 6.04 4.65
C ASP A 54 -21.54 6.07 5.59
N GLY A 55 -21.51 5.23 6.62
CA GLY A 55 -20.30 5.03 7.43
C GLY A 55 -19.14 4.45 6.63
N PHE A 56 -19.41 3.54 5.69
CA PHE A 56 -18.39 3.02 4.77
C PHE A 56 -17.92 4.09 3.77
N LYS A 57 -18.83 4.91 3.23
CA LYS A 57 -18.46 6.04 2.35
C LYS A 57 -17.64 7.09 3.10
N ASP A 58 -18.02 7.45 4.31
CA ASP A 58 -17.27 8.39 5.14
C ASP A 58 -15.92 7.82 5.54
N MET A 59 -15.85 6.53 5.87
CA MET A 59 -14.59 5.84 6.13
C MET A 59 -13.71 5.83 4.86
N VAL A 60 -14.28 5.53 3.69
CA VAL A 60 -13.57 5.56 2.40
C VAL A 60 -13.12 6.97 2.04
N ALA A 61 -13.96 7.99 2.26
CA ALA A 61 -13.64 9.39 1.98
C ALA A 61 -12.55 9.91 2.94
N THR A 62 -12.64 9.53 4.21
CA THR A 62 -11.62 9.83 5.23
C THR A 62 -10.31 9.14 4.87
N LEU A 63 -10.35 7.86 4.48
CA LEU A 63 -9.17 7.12 4.06
C LEU A 63 -8.61 7.65 2.75
N GLN A 64 -9.43 8.06 1.79
CA GLN A 64 -8.98 8.75 0.58
C GLN A 64 -8.31 10.09 0.91
N SER A 65 -8.80 10.81 1.92
CA SER A 65 -8.20 12.06 2.36
C SER A 65 -6.87 11.82 3.09
N GLU A 66 -6.79 10.80 3.94
CA GLU A 66 -5.56 10.43 4.66
C GLU A 66 -4.50 9.86 3.71
N LEU A 67 -4.90 8.98 2.80
CA LEU A 67 -4.09 8.44 1.69
C LEU A 67 -3.53 9.58 0.82
N ARG A 68 -4.32 10.62 0.54
CA ARG A 68 -3.87 11.79 -0.22
C ARG A 68 -2.81 12.59 0.53
N THR A 69 -2.91 12.71 1.86
CA THR A 69 -1.88 13.37 2.68
C THR A 69 -0.64 12.50 2.94
N SER A 70 -0.76 11.18 3.01
CA SER A 70 0.36 10.27 3.28
C SER A 70 1.22 9.94 2.05
N VAL A 71 0.71 10.19 0.83
CA VAL A 71 1.51 10.17 -0.42
C VAL A 71 2.69 11.15 -0.35
N PHE A 72 2.67 12.11 0.57
CA PHE A 72 3.67 13.17 0.69
C PHE A 72 4.67 13.02 1.85
N MET A 73 4.69 11.91 2.59
CA MET A 73 5.61 11.78 3.74
C MET A 73 6.79 10.81 3.53
N SER A 74 7.96 11.45 3.38
CA SER A 74 9.30 11.05 3.86
C SER A 74 10.23 10.32 2.87
N GLY A 75 11.02 11.09 2.12
CA GLY A 75 12.20 10.65 1.35
C GLY A 75 12.15 11.02 -0.14
N PRO A 76 13.27 10.92 -0.90
CA PRO A 76 13.28 11.15 -2.35
C PRO A 76 12.15 10.37 -3.00
N HIS A 77 11.38 11.03 -3.88
CA HIS A 77 10.13 10.52 -4.43
C HIS A 77 10.32 9.14 -5.07
N ASP A 78 10.00 8.08 -4.32
CA ASP A 78 10.06 6.71 -4.80
C ASP A 78 8.72 6.35 -5.46
N PRO A 79 8.68 6.16 -6.79
CA PRO A 79 7.42 5.88 -7.47
C PRO A 79 6.75 4.60 -6.96
N PHE A 80 7.51 3.63 -6.45
CA PHE A 80 6.98 2.37 -5.94
C PHE A 80 6.26 2.50 -4.60
N ARG A 81 6.48 3.60 -3.89
CA ARG A 81 5.79 3.94 -2.63
C ARG A 81 4.52 4.78 -2.85
N THR A 82 4.24 5.19 -4.08
CA THR A 82 2.97 5.88 -4.40
C THR A 82 1.81 4.89 -4.38
N ILE A 83 0.70 5.24 -3.73
CA ILE A 83 -0.42 4.32 -3.47
C ILE A 83 -0.89 3.52 -4.70
N PRO A 84 -1.07 4.11 -5.89
CA PRO A 84 -1.56 3.36 -7.05
C PRO A 84 -0.61 2.22 -7.45
N ILE A 85 0.70 2.48 -7.39
CA ILE A 85 1.74 1.50 -7.72
C ILE A 85 1.93 0.54 -6.55
N ARG A 86 1.89 1.04 -5.31
CA ARG A 86 2.04 0.28 -4.08
C ARG A 86 0.98 -0.81 -3.92
N LEU A 87 -0.25 -0.55 -4.39
CA LEU A 87 -1.34 -1.53 -4.36
C LEU A 87 -1.03 -2.78 -5.20
N ILE A 88 -0.13 -2.69 -6.18
CA ILE A 88 0.36 -3.84 -6.94
C ILE A 88 1.19 -4.77 -6.05
N GLY A 89 1.96 -4.24 -5.09
CA GLY A 89 2.66 -5.06 -4.10
C GLY A 89 1.72 -5.90 -3.24
N TYR A 90 0.49 -5.44 -3.04
CA TYR A 90 -0.52 -6.11 -2.23
C TYR A 90 -1.22 -7.27 -2.97
N THR A 91 -0.83 -7.59 -4.21
CA THR A 91 -1.35 -8.78 -4.90
C THR A 91 -1.07 -10.07 -4.13
N PHE A 92 0.00 -10.15 -3.34
CA PHE A 92 0.20 -11.26 -2.41
C PHE A 92 -0.98 -11.47 -1.47
N SER A 93 -1.50 -10.37 -0.89
CA SER A 93 -2.67 -10.43 -0.01
C SER A 93 -3.93 -10.82 -0.76
N VAL A 94 -4.09 -10.36 -2.00
CA VAL A 94 -5.19 -10.78 -2.86
C VAL A 94 -5.13 -12.29 -3.11
N GLY A 95 -3.96 -12.83 -3.47
CA GLY A 95 -3.74 -14.28 -3.63
C GLY A 95 -4.00 -15.05 -2.34
N GLN A 96 -3.60 -14.51 -1.19
CA GLN A 96 -3.86 -15.10 0.12
C GLN A 96 -5.36 -15.11 0.48
N ALA A 97 -6.09 -14.04 0.17
CA ALA A 97 -7.54 -13.95 0.38
C ALA A 97 -8.29 -14.94 -0.53
N LEU A 98 -7.88 -15.07 -1.80
CA LEU A 98 -8.49 -16.00 -2.74
C LEU A 98 -8.25 -17.46 -2.35
N SER A 99 -7.04 -17.80 -1.90
CA SER A 99 -6.68 -19.13 -1.41
C SER A 99 -7.54 -19.59 -0.22
N TYR A 100 -8.24 -18.67 0.46
CA TYR A 100 -9.16 -19.02 1.54
C TYR A 100 -10.44 -19.73 1.05
N GLY A 101 -10.92 -19.41 -0.17
CA GLY A 101 -12.20 -19.91 -0.67
C GLY A 101 -12.20 -20.46 -2.10
N PHE A 102 -11.07 -20.37 -2.81
CA PHE A 102 -10.88 -20.83 -4.18
C PHE A 102 -9.68 -21.77 -4.28
N ASP A 103 -9.61 -22.53 -5.37
CA ASP A 103 -8.49 -23.41 -5.66
C ASP A 103 -7.21 -22.61 -5.97
N PRO A 104 -6.00 -23.19 -5.74
CA PRO A 104 -4.73 -22.50 -5.91
C PRO A 104 -4.49 -21.85 -7.28
N GLU A 105 -5.10 -22.39 -8.34
CA GLU A 105 -4.97 -21.86 -9.71
C GLU A 105 -5.42 -20.40 -9.83
N TRP A 106 -6.31 -19.94 -8.95
CA TRP A 106 -6.80 -18.56 -8.94
C TRP A 106 -5.89 -17.60 -8.18
N SER A 107 -5.09 -18.09 -7.23
CA SER A 107 -4.22 -17.28 -6.40
C SER A 107 -2.79 -17.17 -6.94
N ASP A 108 -2.31 -18.20 -7.65
CA ASP A 108 -0.96 -18.25 -8.22
C ASP A 108 -0.58 -17.03 -9.09
N PRO A 109 -1.45 -16.52 -9.99
CA PRO A 109 -1.11 -15.33 -10.79
C PRO A 109 -0.82 -14.10 -9.94
N PHE A 110 -1.51 -13.94 -8.79
CA PHE A 110 -1.32 -12.80 -7.92
C PHE A 110 -0.02 -12.88 -7.12
N PHE A 111 0.39 -14.09 -6.73
CA PHE A 111 1.70 -14.32 -6.14
C PHE A 111 2.83 -14.04 -7.14
N LEU A 112 2.68 -14.47 -8.40
CA LEU A 112 3.64 -14.16 -9.46
C LEU A 112 3.74 -12.65 -9.73
N LEU A 113 2.61 -11.93 -9.77
CA LEU A 113 2.60 -10.48 -9.91
C LEU A 113 3.32 -9.79 -8.75
N GLY A 114 3.12 -10.28 -7.52
CA GLY A 114 3.78 -9.75 -6.34
C GLY A 114 5.30 -9.95 -6.39
N ILE A 115 5.75 -11.15 -6.76
CA ILE A 115 7.19 -11.44 -6.96
C ILE A 115 7.77 -10.52 -8.04
N GLY A 116 7.07 -10.34 -9.15
CA GLY A 116 7.47 -9.44 -10.23
C GLY A 116 7.61 -7.99 -9.75
N PHE A 117 6.63 -7.50 -8.99
CA PHE A 117 6.66 -6.15 -8.40
C PHE A 117 7.89 -5.92 -7.53
N ILE A 118 8.17 -6.84 -6.58
CA ILE A 118 9.35 -6.77 -5.71
C ILE A 118 10.63 -6.77 -6.55
N GLY A 119 10.73 -7.67 -7.53
CA GLY A 119 11.89 -7.76 -8.41
C GLY A 119 12.16 -6.47 -9.18
N VAL A 120 11.11 -5.87 -9.76
CA VAL A 120 11.22 -4.60 -10.49
C VAL A 120 11.65 -3.46 -9.56
N HIS A 121 11.10 -3.38 -8.35
CA HIS A 121 11.47 -2.34 -7.39
C HIS A 121 12.94 -2.48 -6.94
N CYS A 122 13.40 -3.70 -6.64
CA CYS A 122 14.80 -3.98 -6.30
C CYS A 122 15.76 -3.54 -7.42
N VAL A 123 15.45 -3.88 -8.67
CA VAL A 123 16.26 -3.51 -9.84
C VAL A 123 16.25 -2.00 -10.05
N HIS A 124 15.09 -1.34 -9.89
CA HIS A 124 14.98 0.11 -9.99
C HIS A 124 15.84 0.83 -8.94
N ARG A 125 15.79 0.40 -7.67
CA ARG A 125 16.60 1.02 -6.61
C ARG A 125 18.09 0.81 -6.84
N MET A 126 18.48 -0.39 -7.27
CA MET A 126 19.85 -0.68 -7.65
C MET A 126 20.32 0.22 -8.81
N SER A 127 19.50 0.40 -9.85
CA SER A 127 19.86 1.19 -11.03
C SER A 127 19.97 2.68 -10.72
N VAL A 128 19.08 3.24 -9.90
CA VAL A 128 19.12 4.65 -9.47
C VAL A 128 20.43 4.95 -8.71
N ILE A 129 20.84 4.07 -7.79
CA ILE A 129 22.10 4.24 -7.04
C ILE A 129 23.33 4.03 -7.94
N ALA A 130 23.26 3.11 -8.90
CA ALA A 130 24.33 2.91 -9.88
C ALA A 130 24.49 4.11 -10.84
N GLN A 131 23.39 4.75 -11.23
CA GLN A 131 23.39 5.89 -12.16
C GLN A 131 23.77 7.21 -11.51
N TYR A 132 23.44 7.43 -10.24
CA TYR A 132 23.76 8.69 -9.55
C TYR A 132 25.27 8.90 -9.35
N ASN A 133 26.05 7.82 -9.34
CA ASN A 133 27.50 7.88 -9.13
C ASN A 133 28.32 7.96 -10.44
N HIS A 134 27.67 8.28 -11.56
CA HIS A 134 28.20 8.05 -12.90
C HIS A 134 28.92 9.26 -13.53
N ASP A 135 29.63 10.06 -12.72
CA ASP A 135 30.45 11.16 -13.23
C ASP A 135 31.68 10.66 -14.02
N ASN A 136 32.06 9.38 -13.90
CA ASN A 136 33.12 8.75 -14.70
C ASN A 136 32.86 7.25 -14.92
N LEU A 137 33.03 6.76 -16.16
CA LEU A 137 32.89 5.33 -16.54
C LEU A 137 33.85 4.40 -15.73
N LEU A 138 34.99 4.93 -15.30
CA LEU A 138 35.95 4.24 -14.41
C LEU A 138 35.50 4.21 -12.94
N ALA A 139 34.66 5.16 -12.51
CA ALA A 139 34.07 5.16 -11.18
C ALA A 139 33.04 4.04 -11.07
N ALA A 140 32.22 3.78 -12.10
CA ALA A 140 31.19 2.72 -12.08
C ALA A 140 31.72 1.29 -11.80
N LEU A 141 33.03 1.03 -11.97
CA LEU A 141 33.69 -0.25 -11.66
C LEU A 141 34.32 -0.30 -10.26
N HIS A 142 34.29 0.80 -9.50
CA HIS A 142 34.88 0.83 -8.17
C HIS A 142 34.03 -0.02 -7.20
N PRO A 143 34.67 -0.89 -6.38
CA PRO A 143 33.97 -1.87 -5.54
C PRO A 143 33.01 -1.24 -4.52
N THR A 144 33.19 0.03 -4.17
CA THR A 144 32.27 0.74 -3.26
C THR A 144 30.91 0.99 -3.88
N TYR A 145 30.82 1.34 -5.16
CA TYR A 145 29.52 1.62 -5.80
C TYR A 145 28.71 0.36 -6.01
N LEU A 146 29.38 -0.76 -6.35
CA LEU A 146 28.71 -2.05 -6.41
C LEU A 146 28.17 -2.43 -5.03
N ARG A 147 28.96 -2.24 -3.97
CA ARG A 147 28.50 -2.48 -2.60
C ARG A 147 27.27 -1.64 -2.25
N ASP A 148 27.26 -0.35 -2.58
CA ASP A 148 26.16 0.55 -2.26
C ASP A 148 24.89 0.19 -3.05
N ALA A 149 25.03 -0.13 -4.34
CA ALA A 149 23.92 -0.59 -5.18
C ALA A 149 23.32 -1.91 -4.68
N PHE A 150 24.16 -2.88 -4.29
CA PHE A 150 23.70 -4.14 -3.70
C PHE A 150 23.06 -3.91 -2.32
N THR A 151 23.63 -3.03 -1.49
CA THR A 151 23.05 -2.69 -0.18
C THR A 151 21.66 -2.09 -0.35
N ALA A 152 21.48 -1.17 -1.31
CA ALA A 152 20.17 -0.59 -1.63
C ALA A 152 19.18 -1.64 -2.14
N MET A 153 19.64 -2.58 -2.97
CA MET A 153 18.82 -3.69 -3.45
C MET A 153 18.35 -4.58 -2.30
N TYR A 154 19.24 -4.93 -1.36
CA TYR A 154 18.89 -5.75 -0.19
C TYR A 154 17.98 -5.01 0.78
N ASP A 155 18.24 -3.73 1.06
CA ASP A 155 17.35 -2.88 1.89
C ASP A 155 15.93 -2.86 1.31
N THR A 156 15.84 -2.63 -0.01
CA THR A 156 14.56 -2.61 -0.74
C THR A 156 13.88 -3.98 -0.72
N PHE A 157 14.64 -5.06 -0.95
CA PHE A 157 14.10 -6.41 -0.94
C PHE A 157 13.49 -6.78 0.41
N ILE A 158 14.20 -6.51 1.50
CA ILE A 158 13.72 -6.80 2.85
C ILE A 158 12.48 -5.96 3.16
N TRP A 159 12.53 -4.67 2.85
CA TRP A 159 11.40 -3.77 3.04
C TRP A 159 10.16 -4.26 2.28
N GLU A 160 10.31 -4.61 1.01
CA GLU A 160 9.22 -5.11 0.18
C GLU A 160 8.68 -6.47 0.66
N MET A 161 9.56 -7.39 1.05
CA MET A 161 9.14 -8.68 1.61
C MET A 161 8.29 -8.49 2.87
N LEU A 162 8.64 -7.54 3.73
CA LEU A 162 7.86 -7.23 4.93
C LEU A 162 6.54 -6.53 4.59
N ALA A 163 6.62 -5.48 3.78
CA ALA A 163 5.53 -4.53 3.59
C ALA A 163 4.54 -4.94 2.48
N SER A 164 4.93 -5.79 1.54
CA SER A 164 4.05 -6.30 0.47
C SER A 164 3.60 -7.74 0.73
N PHE A 165 4.49 -8.59 1.24
CA PHE A 165 4.20 -10.01 1.43
C PHE A 165 3.80 -10.35 2.86
N ILE A 166 4.72 -10.26 3.82
CA ILE A 166 4.55 -10.87 5.15
C ILE A 166 3.42 -10.20 5.94
N VAL A 167 3.54 -8.90 6.21
CA VAL A 167 2.61 -8.20 7.10
C VAL A 167 1.20 -8.14 6.51
N PRO A 168 0.99 -7.69 5.26
CA PRO A 168 -0.35 -7.66 4.66
C PRO A 168 -1.00 -9.04 4.54
N SER A 169 -0.24 -10.08 4.18
CA SER A 169 -0.81 -11.43 4.02
C SER A 169 -1.25 -12.02 5.36
N MET A 170 -0.47 -11.81 6.43
CA MET A 170 -0.86 -12.22 7.77
C MET A 170 -2.16 -11.55 8.21
N ILE A 171 -2.28 -10.24 7.96
CA ILE A 171 -3.48 -9.50 8.34
C ILE A 171 -4.69 -9.96 7.51
N THR A 172 -4.53 -10.10 6.20
CA THR A 172 -5.62 -10.50 5.29
C THR A 172 -6.12 -11.90 5.62
N TYR A 173 -5.21 -12.86 5.85
CA TYR A 173 -5.58 -14.21 6.25
C TYR A 173 -6.24 -14.24 7.63
N GLY A 174 -5.70 -13.47 8.59
CA GLY A 174 -6.27 -13.30 9.92
C GLY A 174 -7.69 -12.73 9.87
N ALA A 175 -7.91 -11.69 9.06
CA ALA A 175 -9.21 -11.07 8.85
C ALA A 175 -10.22 -12.08 8.28
N CYS A 176 -9.85 -12.84 7.24
CA CYS A 176 -10.72 -13.89 6.70
C CYS A 176 -11.16 -14.88 7.78
N ARG A 177 -10.24 -15.36 8.63
CA ARG A 177 -10.56 -16.31 9.69
C ARG A 177 -11.41 -15.72 10.80
N ILE A 178 -11.10 -14.50 11.24
CA ILE A 178 -11.86 -13.82 12.30
C ILE A 178 -13.29 -13.57 11.82
N LEU A 179 -13.45 -13.11 10.57
CA LEU A 179 -14.76 -12.86 9.98
C LEU A 179 -15.56 -14.15 9.81
N ASP A 180 -14.96 -15.23 9.33
CA ASP A 180 -15.66 -16.53 9.23
C ASP A 180 -16.06 -17.05 10.62
N ALA A 181 -15.16 -17.02 11.60
CA ALA A 181 -15.47 -17.42 12.98
C ALA A 181 -16.62 -16.61 13.58
N THR A 182 -16.63 -15.30 13.32
CA THR A 182 -17.70 -14.38 13.74
C THR A 182 -19.02 -14.76 13.07
N LEU A 183 -19.03 -14.96 11.75
CA LEU A 183 -20.23 -15.36 11.00
C LEU A 183 -20.77 -16.74 11.44
N VAL A 184 -19.90 -17.67 11.79
CA VAL A 184 -20.27 -18.97 12.37
C VAL A 184 -20.93 -18.80 13.74
N LEU A 185 -20.36 -17.96 14.61
CA LEU A 185 -20.88 -17.71 15.96
C LEU A 185 -22.26 -17.04 15.93
N PHE A 186 -22.49 -16.10 15.00
CA PHE A 186 -23.75 -15.36 14.90
C PHE A 186 -24.88 -16.11 14.17
N GLY A 187 -24.60 -17.29 13.58
CA GLY A 187 -25.58 -18.32 13.21
C GLY A 187 -26.70 -17.97 12.20
N ARG A 188 -26.81 -16.73 11.74
CA ARG A 188 -27.96 -16.19 10.98
C ARG A 188 -27.68 -15.88 9.51
N PHE A 189 -26.49 -16.16 9.00
CA PHE A 189 -26.11 -15.77 7.64
C PHE A 189 -26.32 -16.88 6.60
N THR A 190 -26.66 -16.48 5.36
CA THR A 190 -26.83 -17.40 4.24
C THR A 190 -25.48 -18.04 3.86
N ARG A 191 -25.50 -19.31 3.43
CA ARG A 191 -24.29 -20.07 3.02
C ARG A 191 -23.36 -19.33 2.03
N PRO A 192 -23.84 -18.61 0.99
CA PRO A 192 -22.94 -17.88 0.09
C PRO A 192 -22.23 -16.72 0.77
N LEU A 193 -22.92 -15.99 1.66
CA LEU A 193 -22.36 -14.85 2.38
C LEU A 193 -21.28 -15.29 3.38
N ARG A 194 -21.44 -16.47 3.98
CA ARG A 194 -20.42 -17.05 4.87
C ARG A 194 -19.13 -17.42 4.13
N LYS A 195 -19.22 -17.89 2.89
CA LYS A 195 -18.04 -18.27 2.10
C LYS A 195 -17.32 -17.08 1.46
N ARG A 196 -18.08 -16.09 0.96
CA ARG A 196 -17.52 -14.98 0.18
C ARG A 196 -17.39 -13.67 0.96
N GLY A 197 -18.19 -13.49 2.02
CA GLY A 197 -18.15 -12.29 2.86
C GLY A 197 -16.78 -12.01 3.46
N PRO A 198 -16.13 -12.99 4.11
CA PRO A 198 -14.79 -12.80 4.67
C PRO A 198 -13.75 -12.34 3.64
N ILE A 199 -13.81 -12.87 2.41
CA ILE A 199 -12.91 -12.54 1.31
C ILE A 199 -13.17 -11.11 0.81
N LEU A 200 -14.43 -10.74 0.60
CA LEU A 200 -14.77 -9.40 0.12
C LEU A 200 -14.38 -8.32 1.13
N ILE A 201 -14.62 -8.57 2.42
CA ILE A 201 -14.28 -7.64 3.49
C ILE A 201 -12.76 -7.53 3.66
N SER A 202 -12.02 -8.64 3.59
CA SER A 202 -10.56 -8.60 3.70
C SER A 202 -9.90 -7.93 2.50
N LEU A 203 -10.46 -8.08 1.29
CA LEU A 203 -10.02 -7.34 0.11
C LEU A 203 -10.31 -5.83 0.22
N ALA A 204 -11.48 -5.46 0.76
CA ALA A 204 -11.84 -4.07 1.00
C ALA A 204 -10.92 -3.39 2.05
N LEU A 205 -10.27 -4.19 2.90
CA LEU A 205 -9.35 -3.70 3.93
C LEU A 205 -7.97 -3.30 3.37
N LEU A 206 -7.55 -3.87 2.23
CA LEU A 206 -6.24 -3.62 1.63
C LEU A 206 -5.89 -2.13 1.43
N PRO A 207 -6.73 -1.29 0.79
CA PRO A 207 -6.40 0.13 0.60
C PRO A 207 -6.23 0.88 1.92
N LEU A 208 -6.88 0.42 2.99
CA LEU A 208 -6.83 1.06 4.30
C LEU A 208 -5.54 0.72 5.06
N MET A 209 -4.89 -0.39 4.70
CA MET A 209 -3.72 -0.91 5.39
C MET A 209 -2.39 -0.46 4.80
N VAL A 210 -2.38 0.13 3.61
CA VAL A 210 -1.14 0.53 2.92
C VAL A 210 -0.27 1.43 3.81
N VAL A 211 -0.83 2.54 4.27
CA VAL A 211 -0.12 3.54 5.08
C VAL A 211 0.37 3.00 6.42
N PRO A 212 -0.48 2.41 7.29
CA PRO A 212 -0.01 1.96 8.60
C PRO A 212 1.01 0.81 8.50
N VAL A 213 0.89 -0.06 7.49
CA VAL A 213 1.89 -1.13 7.28
C VAL A 213 3.23 -0.52 6.88
N ASP A 214 3.24 0.41 5.92
CA ASP A 214 4.48 1.04 5.47
C ASP A 214 5.18 1.77 6.63
N MET A 215 4.43 2.47 7.50
CA MET A 215 4.98 3.13 8.69
C MET A 215 5.59 2.13 9.69
N VAL A 216 4.90 1.02 9.97
CA VAL A 216 5.40 -0.01 10.88
C VAL A 216 6.65 -0.68 10.32
N VAL A 217 6.67 -0.98 9.03
CA VAL A 217 7.83 -1.61 8.38
C VAL A 217 9.01 -0.64 8.31
N ASP A 218 8.79 0.64 7.99
CA ASP A 218 9.85 1.65 8.03
C ASP A 218 10.42 1.78 9.44
N SER A 219 9.57 1.83 10.47
CA SER A 219 10.03 1.85 11.87
C SER A 219 10.85 0.61 12.23
N PHE A 220 10.40 -0.58 11.81
CA PHE A 220 11.11 -1.83 12.06
C PHE A 220 12.47 -1.87 11.34
N MET A 221 12.51 -1.48 10.06
CA MET A 221 13.73 -1.42 9.26
C MET A 221 14.76 -0.47 9.88
N ASN A 222 14.31 0.71 10.31
CA ASN A 222 15.17 1.72 10.94
C ASN A 222 15.74 1.27 12.29
N GLN A 223 14.97 0.53 13.09
CA GLN A 223 15.40 0.13 14.43
C GLN A 223 16.16 -1.19 14.45
N CYS A 224 15.82 -2.13 13.57
CA CYS A 224 16.29 -3.51 13.67
C CYS A 224 17.23 -3.94 12.56
N ILE A 225 17.20 -3.31 11.38
CA ILE A 225 17.86 -3.85 10.18
C ILE A 225 18.97 -2.93 9.71
N ARG A 226 18.65 -1.67 9.42
CA ARG A 226 19.61 -0.64 8.98
C ARG A 226 20.81 -0.44 9.92
N PRO A 227 20.67 -0.51 11.26
CA PRO A 227 21.81 -0.38 12.16
C PRO A 227 22.89 -1.46 12.01
N HIS A 228 22.59 -2.58 11.33
CA HIS A 228 23.54 -3.70 11.18
C HIS A 228 24.37 -3.66 9.89
N TYR A 229 24.07 -2.76 8.95
CA TYR A 229 24.85 -2.58 7.73
C TYR A 229 25.11 -1.11 7.35
N ALA A 230 24.63 -0.16 8.16
CA ALA A 230 25.03 1.24 8.11
C ALA A 230 26.49 1.41 8.56
#